data_AF-A0A7Z9H0K8-F1
#
_entry.id   AF-A0A7Z9H0K8-F1
#
_cell.length_a   1.000
_cell.length_b   1.000
_cell.length_c   1.000
_cell.angle_alpha   90.00
_cell.angle_beta   90.00
_cell.angle_gamma   90.00
#
_symmetry.space_group_name_H-M   'P 1'
#
loop_
_entity.id
_entity.type
_entity.pdbx_description
1 polymer ?
#
loop_
_entity_poly.entity_id
_entity_poly.type
_entity_poly.pdbx_seq_one_letter_code
_entity_poly.pdbx_strand_id
1 'polypeptide(L)'
;HAMSEEIDHKLEDDLQDKRMSIEGYDASRWIVLDYGTVVIHLFDDEMREYYSLESLWADARPVDLSDVLEDSNKMSRSMFEQS
;
A
#
# COMPACT_ATOMS: atom_id res chain seq x y z
N HIS A 1 2.75 9.16 -7.72
CA HIS A 1 1.52 9.12 -8.53
C HIS A 1 1.22 7.75 -9.09
N ALA A 2 2.07 7.17 -9.95
CA ALA A 2 1.80 5.84 -10.54
C ALA A 2 1.53 4.74 -9.50
N MET A 3 2.31 4.69 -8.40
CA MET A 3 2.09 3.72 -7.32
C MET A 3 0.77 3.91 -6.56
N SER A 4 0.35 5.15 -6.31
CA SER A 4 -0.92 5.43 -5.63
C SER A 4 -2.11 5.03 -6.49
N GLU A 5 -2.06 5.29 -7.80
CA GLU A 5 -3.13 4.89 -8.73
C GLU A 5 -3.25 3.37 -8.82
N GLU A 6 -2.12 2.65 -8.85
CA GLU A 6 -2.11 1.18 -8.83
C GLU A 6 -2.72 0.62 -7.54
N ILE A 7 -2.41 1.23 -6.39
CA ILE A 7 -2.99 0.83 -5.09
C ILE A 7 -4.51 1.02 -5.09
N ASP A 8 -4.99 2.16 -5.58
CA ASP A 8 -6.43 2.42 -5.67
C ASP A 8 -7.12 1.41 -6.58
N HIS A 9 -6.56 1.18 -7.77
CA HIS A 9 -7.13 0.24 -8.73
C HIS A 9 -7.24 -1.16 -8.14
N LYS A 10 -6.18 -1.61 -7.45
CA LYS A 10 -6.17 -2.94 -6.84
C LYS A 10 -7.13 -3.09 -5.67
N LEU A 11 -7.25 -2.07 -4.81
CA LEU A 11 -8.17 -2.11 -3.68
C LEU A 11 -9.64 -1.98 -4.12
N GLU A 12 -9.90 -1.21 -5.18
CA GLU A 12 -11.24 -1.09 -5.74
C GLU A 12 -11.66 -2.37 -6.48
N ASP A 13 -10.78 -2.98 -7.26
CA ASP A 13 -11.10 -4.18 -8.05
C ASP A 13 -11.20 -5.44 -7.18
N ASP A 14 -10.24 -5.66 -6.29
CA ASP A 14 -10.15 -6.91 -5.53
C ASP A 14 -11.01 -6.89 -4.25
N LEU A 15 -11.12 -5.72 -3.61
CA LEU A 15 -11.77 -5.59 -2.29
C LEU A 15 -13.03 -4.71 -2.31
N GLN A 16 -13.35 -4.08 -3.45
CA GLN A 16 -14.44 -3.10 -3.57
C GLN A 16 -14.32 -1.96 -2.55
N ASP A 17 -13.09 -1.67 -2.11
CA ASP A 17 -12.82 -0.65 -1.10
C ASP A 17 -12.35 0.63 -1.79
N LYS A 18 -12.95 1.76 -1.40
CA LYS A 18 -12.67 3.06 -2.00
C LYS A 18 -11.98 3.94 -0.98
N ARG A 19 -10.89 4.59 -1.41
CA ARG A 19 -10.19 5.56 -0.56
C ARG A 19 -11.17 6.60 -0.06
N MET A 20 -11.08 6.90 1.24
CA MET A 20 -11.86 7.95 1.85
C MET A 20 -11.21 9.32 1.65
N SER A 21 -9.89 9.38 1.75
CA SER A 21 -9.13 10.60 1.53
C SER A 21 -7.74 10.33 0.94
N ILE A 22 -7.21 11.35 0.26
CA ILE A 22 -5.83 11.40 -0.21
C ILE A 22 -5.23 12.76 0.10
N GLU A 23 -4.05 12.75 0.71
CA GLU A 23 -3.31 13.96 1.09
C GLU A 23 -1.92 13.96 0.45
N GLY A 24 -1.41 15.14 0.12
CA GLY A 24 -0.04 15.32 -0.38
C GLY A 24 0.21 14.81 -1.81
N TYR A 25 -0.84 14.44 -2.54
CA TYR A 25 -0.75 13.93 -3.92
C TYR A 25 0.06 14.88 -4.82
N ASP A 26 -0.30 16.17 -4.91
CA ASP A 26 0.37 17.14 -5.78
C ASP A 26 1.87 17.33 -5.50
N ALA A 27 2.32 17.10 -4.26
CA ALA A 27 3.71 17.29 -3.89
C ALA A 27 4.61 16.11 -4.28
N SER A 28 4.03 14.92 -4.57
CA SER A 28 4.72 13.65 -4.90
C SER A 28 5.76 13.13 -3.91
N ARG A 29 6.05 13.86 -2.84
CA ARG A 29 7.12 13.55 -1.87
C ARG A 29 6.63 12.72 -0.69
N TRP A 30 5.37 12.95 -0.31
CA TRP A 30 4.68 12.20 0.73
C TRP A 30 3.20 12.16 0.38
N ILE A 31 2.70 10.97 0.11
CA ILE A 31 1.30 10.74 -0.19
C ILE A 31 0.72 9.87 0.92
N VAL A 32 -0.40 10.29 1.50
CA VAL A 32 -1.14 9.52 2.49
C VAL A 32 -2.46 9.07 1.86
N LEU A 33 -2.71 7.78 1.86
CA LEU A 33 -3.96 7.17 1.42
C LEU A 33 -4.69 6.62 2.65
N ASP A 34 -5.92 7.09 2.86
CA ASP A 34 -6.75 6.66 3.98
C ASP A 34 -7.96 5.86 3.47
N TYR A 35 -8.07 4.60 3.91
CA TYR A 35 -9.19 3.69 3.64
C TYR A 35 -10.01 3.40 4.90
N GLY A 36 -9.78 4.13 5.99
CA GLY A 36 -10.49 3.99 7.28
C GLY A 36 -10.07 2.79 8.12
N THR A 37 -9.86 1.62 7.50
CA THR A 37 -9.34 0.41 8.18
C THR A 37 -7.82 0.31 8.10
N VAL A 38 -7.24 0.82 7.02
CA VAL A 38 -5.81 0.85 6.76
C VAL A 38 -5.41 2.24 6.25
N VAL A 39 -4.24 2.70 6.68
CA VAL A 39 -3.63 3.95 6.23
C VAL A 39 -2.28 3.62 5.60
N ILE A 40 -2.10 4.05 4.36
CA ILE A 40 -0.89 3.79 3.58
C ILE A 40 -0.10 5.09 3.44
N HIS A 41 1.17 5.04 3.82
CA HIS A 41 2.10 6.15 3.66
C HIS A 41 3.09 5.83 2.53
N LEU A 42 3.02 6.58 1.43
CA LEU A 42 3.95 6.49 0.32
C LEU A 42 4.98 7.62 0.45
N PHE A 43 6.24 7.24 0.51
CA PHE A 43 7.37 8.16 0.61
C PHE A 43 8.24 8.08 -0.64
N ASP A 44 8.79 9.22 -1.03
CA ASP A 44 10.03 9.22 -1.80
C ASP A 44 11.20 8.76 -0.91
N ASP A 45 12.23 8.15 -1.51
CA ASP A 45 13.33 7.51 -0.79
C ASP A 45 14.05 8.51 0.14
N GLU A 46 14.29 9.75 -0.33
CA GLU A 46 14.90 10.81 0.48
C GLU A 46 14.02 11.22 1.68
N MET A 47 12.69 11.20 1.52
CA MET A 47 11.77 11.59 2.59
C MET A 47 11.61 10.49 3.64
N ARG A 48 11.77 9.22 3.26
CA ARG A 48 11.72 8.10 4.19
C ARG A 48 12.84 8.19 5.24
N GLU A 49 14.05 8.49 4.79
CA GLU A 49 15.19 8.72 5.68
C GLU A 49 15.00 9.97 6.54
N TYR A 50 14.47 11.05 5.96
CA TYR A 50 14.26 12.31 6.67
C TYR A 50 13.22 12.21 7.81
N TYR A 51 12.09 11.55 7.57
CA TYR A 51 11.04 11.41 8.58
C TYR A 51 11.25 10.24 9.54
N SER A 52 12.07 9.25 9.16
CA SER A 52 12.50 8.12 9.99
C SER A 52 11.37 7.49 10.83
N LEU A 53 10.19 7.33 10.21
CA LEU A 53 8.97 6.88 10.88
C LEU A 53 9.08 5.43 11.38
N GLU A 54 10.07 4.68 10.91
CA GLU A 54 10.42 3.36 11.43
C GLU A 54 10.64 3.39 12.95
N SER A 55 11.15 4.51 13.47
CA SER A 55 11.32 4.71 14.91
C SER A 55 9.99 4.82 15.67
N LEU A 56 8.95 5.36 15.05
CA LEU A 56 7.62 5.50 15.65
C LEU A 56 6.86 4.16 15.68
N TRP A 57 7.08 3.33 14.67
CA TRP A 57 6.46 2.01 14.55
C TRP A 57 7.33 0.88 15.10
N ALA A 58 8.50 1.19 15.65
CA ALA A 58 9.47 0.20 16.14
C ALA A 58 8.90 -0.71 17.24
N ASP A 59 7.98 -0.18 18.06
CA ASP A 59 7.30 -0.94 19.13
C ASP A 59 6.05 -1.70 18.64
N ALA A 60 5.65 -1.52 17.38
CA ALA A 60 4.51 -2.24 16.82
C ALA A 60 4.87 -3.71 16.60
N ARG A 61 3.91 -4.61 16.84
CA ARG A 61 4.11 -6.04 16.58
C ARG A 61 4.16 -6.27 15.07
N PRO A 62 5.25 -6.83 14.52
CA PRO A 62 5.28 -7.19 13.12
C PRO A 62 4.24 -8.27 12.86
N VAL A 63 3.42 -8.06 11.83
CA VAL A 63 2.48 -9.05 11.33
C VAL A 63 3.21 -9.84 10.25
N ASP A 64 3.33 -11.14 10.43
CA ASP A 64 3.85 -12.01 9.37
C ASP A 64 2.81 -12.15 8.27
N LEU A 65 3.19 -11.77 7.05
CA LEU A 65 2.34 -11.79 5.86
C LEU A 65 2.77 -12.87 4.87
N SER A 66 3.70 -13.76 5.25
CA SER A 66 4.25 -14.79 4.36
C SER A 66 3.14 -15.64 3.73
N ASP A 67 2.18 -16.12 4.52
CA ASP A 67 1.05 -16.93 4.04
C ASP A 67 0.18 -16.18 3.02
N VAL A 68 -0.09 -14.89 3.27
CA VAL A 68 -0.91 -14.04 2.40
C VAL A 68 -0.22 -13.78 1.06
N LEU A 69 1.10 -13.60 1.08
CA LEU A 69 1.91 -13.36 -0.11
C LEU A 69 2.06 -14.61 -0.98
N GLU A 70 2.16 -15.80 -0.37
CA GLU A 70 2.20 -17.07 -1.11
C GLU A 70 0.88 -17.36 -1.83
N ASP A 71 -0.26 -17.11 -1.17
CA ASP A 71 -1.58 -17.28 -1.77
C ASP A 71 -1.85 -16.28 -2.90
N SER A 72 -1.44 -15.01 -2.72
CA SER A 72 -1.55 -13.98 -3.75
C SER A 72 -0.74 -14.32 -5.01
N ASN A 73 0.47 -14.86 -4.84
CA ASN A 73 1.33 -15.26 -5.96
C ASN A 73 0.79 -16.48 -6.72
N LYS A 74 0.09 -17.40 -6.03
CA LYS A 74 -0.61 -18.53 -6.65
C LYS A 74 -1.85 -18.08 -7.42
N MET A 75 -2.66 -17.19 -6.84
CA MET A 75 -3.83 -16.62 -7.51
C MET A 75 -3.45 -15.85 -8.78
N SER A 76 -2.40 -15.01 -8.71
CA SER A 76 -1.92 -14.25 -9.87
C SER A 76 -1.45 -15.19 -11.00
N ARG A 77 -0.66 -16.23 -10.69
CA ARG A 77 -0.25 -17.24 -11.69
C ARG A 77 -1.44 -18.00 -12.30
N SER A 78 -2.41 -18.40 -11.47
CA SER A 78 -3.61 -19.11 -11.93
C SER A 78 -4.53 -18.27 -12.84
N MET A 79 -4.45 -16.94 -12.76
CA MET A 79 -5.22 -16.01 -13.58
C MET A 79 -4.55 -15.78 -14.95
N PHE A 80 -3.21 -15.79 -15.00
CA PHE A 80 -2.44 -15.70 -16.25
C PHE A 80 -2.39 -17.02 -17.04
N GLU A 81 -2.49 -18.18 -16.40
CA GLU A 81 -2.49 -19.49 -17.09
C GLU A 81 -3.84 -19.86 -17.74
N GLN A 82 -4.91 -19.09 -17.50
CA GLN A 82 -6.26 -19.35 -18.04
C GLN A 82 -6.73 -18.31 -19.08
N SER A 83 -5.85 -17.41 -19.55
CA SER A 83 -6.13 -16.44 -20.63
C SER A 83 -5.30 -16.69 -21.88
#